data_AF-W6YEF3-F1
#
_entry.id   AF-W6YEF3-F1
#
_cell.length_a   1.000
_cell.length_b   1.000
_cell.length_c   1.000
_cell.angle_alpha   90.00
_cell.angle_beta   90.00
_cell.angle_gamma   90.00
#
_symmetry.space_group_name_H-M   'P 1'
#
loop_
_entity.id
_entity.type
_entity.pdbx_description
1 polymer ?
#
loop_
_entity_poly.entity_id
_entity_poly.type
_entity_poly.pdbx_seq_one_letter_code
_entity_poly.pdbx_strand_id
1 'polypeptide(L)'
;MHFATTLFAAVLALLPSVQAEIPSGNWMQLDCYVGYVYKDGQLLDTNHNLHYDWQLTAQACNNNYASSVAKYSIGRGRCIAYTSDGLNGADWWENCKKQAQNGWYDVDRITGDVVINGSPYKAYDAEGRGY
;
A
#
# COMPACT_ATOMS: atom_id res chain seq x y z
N MET A 1 -57.65 36.96 12.01
CA MET A 1 -56.71 36.35 11.04
C MET A 1 -55.40 37.11 11.11
N HIS A 2 -54.42 36.66 11.89
CA HIS A 2 -53.04 37.18 11.84
C HIS A 2 -52.09 35.99 11.80
N PHE A 3 -51.50 35.74 10.63
CA PHE A 3 -50.44 34.76 10.44
C PHE A 3 -49.11 35.46 10.73
N ALA A 4 -48.42 35.05 11.78
CA ALA A 4 -47.03 35.41 12.01
C ALA A 4 -46.15 34.29 11.45
N THR A 5 -45.56 34.51 10.29
CA THR A 5 -44.62 33.58 9.67
C THR A 5 -43.23 33.85 10.24
N THR A 6 -42.78 33.00 11.15
CA THR A 6 -41.41 33.03 11.69
C THR A 6 -40.45 32.48 10.64
N LEU A 7 -39.59 33.34 10.10
CA LEU A 7 -38.52 32.96 9.17
C LEU A 7 -37.38 32.32 9.97
N PHE A 8 -37.21 31.00 9.89
CA PHE A 8 -36.00 30.34 10.40
C PHE A 8 -34.88 30.51 9.38
N ALA A 9 -33.89 31.36 9.70
CA ALA A 9 -32.64 31.43 8.96
C ALA A 9 -31.78 30.20 9.33
N ALA A 10 -31.66 29.25 8.40
CA ALA A 10 -30.72 28.14 8.53
C ALA A 10 -29.30 28.65 8.30
N VAL A 11 -28.53 28.82 9.36
CA VAL A 11 -27.07 29.07 9.27
C VAL A 11 -26.42 27.74 8.90
N LEU A 12 -26.06 27.57 7.62
CA LEU A 12 -25.14 26.52 7.19
C LEU A 12 -23.76 26.85 7.77
N ALA A 13 -23.39 26.15 8.85
CA ALA A 13 -22.02 26.17 9.35
C ALA A 13 -21.09 25.62 8.27
N LEU A 14 -20.33 26.50 7.63
CA LEU A 14 -19.17 26.15 6.82
C LEU A 14 -18.10 25.63 7.79
N LEU A 15 -18.13 24.33 8.08
CA LEU A 15 -17.01 23.69 8.77
C LEU A 15 -15.81 23.76 7.82
N PRO A 16 -14.67 24.33 8.25
CA PRO A 16 -13.46 24.26 7.46
C PRO A 16 -13.14 22.78 7.24
N SER A 17 -12.95 22.38 5.99
CA SER A 17 -12.39 21.10 5.65
C SER A 17 -11.00 21.03 6.29
N VAL A 18 -10.89 20.40 7.44
CA VAL A 18 -9.59 20.07 8.01
C VAL A 18 -8.98 19.06 7.05
N GLN A 19 -8.13 19.52 6.12
CA GLN A 19 -7.17 18.64 5.49
C GLN A 19 -6.33 18.09 6.63
N ALA A 20 -6.56 16.82 7.00
CA ALA A 20 -5.66 16.12 7.88
C ALA A 20 -4.30 16.06 7.18
N GLU A 21 -3.32 16.78 7.73
CA GLU A 21 -1.94 16.66 7.28
C GLU A 21 -1.44 15.28 7.72
N ILE A 22 -0.98 14.48 6.76
CA ILE A 22 -0.38 13.18 7.04
C ILE A 22 0.92 13.46 7.84
N PRO A 23 1.12 12.81 8.99
CA PRO A 23 2.36 12.95 9.75
C PRO A 23 3.60 12.75 8.88
N SER A 24 4.63 13.57 9.12
CA SER A 24 5.89 13.47 8.37
C SER A 24 6.47 12.06 8.47
N GLY A 25 6.83 11.48 7.32
CA GLY A 25 7.32 10.11 7.22
C GLY A 25 6.24 9.04 7.08
N ASN A 26 4.97 9.41 7.16
CA ASN A 26 3.85 8.52 6.83
C ASN A 26 3.34 8.77 5.41
N TRP A 27 2.73 7.73 4.82
CA TRP A 27 2.23 7.76 3.45
C TRP A 27 0.88 7.08 3.33
N MET A 28 0.07 7.50 2.37
CA MET A 28 -1.26 6.93 2.13
C MET A 28 -1.23 5.78 1.14
N GLN A 29 -0.23 5.78 0.25
CA GLN A 29 -0.06 4.76 -0.76
C GLN A 29 1.37 4.27 -0.73
N LEU A 30 1.56 2.95 -0.76
CA LEU A 30 2.86 2.34 -0.58
C LEU A 30 3.13 1.28 -1.66
N ASP A 31 4.38 1.26 -2.13
CA ASP A 31 4.89 0.38 -3.19
C ASP A 31 6.18 -0.32 -2.73
N CYS A 32 6.40 -1.57 -3.14
CA CYS A 32 7.69 -2.24 -3.02
C CYS A 32 8.40 -2.27 -4.38
N TYR A 33 9.69 -1.95 -4.35
CA TYR A 33 10.61 -2.05 -5.48
C TYR A 33 11.67 -3.09 -5.15
N VAL A 34 12.15 -3.81 -6.16
CA VAL A 34 13.20 -4.82 -6.04
C VAL A 34 14.20 -4.72 -7.18
N GLY A 35 15.40 -5.22 -6.92
CA GLY A 35 16.40 -5.53 -7.92
C GLY A 35 17.10 -6.84 -7.54
N TYR A 36 17.81 -7.42 -8.49
CA TYR A 36 18.48 -8.70 -8.32
C TYR A 36 17.52 -9.80 -7.88
N VAL A 37 16.42 -10.02 -8.63
CA VAL A 37 15.45 -11.07 -8.36
C VAL A 37 16.01 -12.45 -8.76
N TYR A 38 15.93 -13.40 -7.84
CA TYR A 38 16.32 -14.80 -8.01
C TYR A 38 15.11 -15.73 -7.89
N LYS A 39 15.13 -16.85 -8.61
CA LYS A 39 14.24 -17.99 -8.41
C LYS A 39 15.03 -19.28 -8.61
N ASP A 40 14.87 -20.26 -7.71
CA ASP A 40 15.65 -21.51 -7.75
C ASP A 40 17.18 -21.30 -7.79
N GLY A 41 17.67 -20.22 -7.17
CA GLY A 41 19.08 -19.85 -7.17
C GLY A 41 19.60 -19.22 -8.47
N GLN A 42 18.75 -19.06 -9.48
CA GLN A 42 19.07 -18.38 -10.74
C GLN A 42 18.65 -16.92 -10.68
N LEU A 43 19.54 -16.01 -11.10
CA LEU A 43 19.19 -14.61 -11.29
C LEU A 43 18.26 -14.47 -12.50
N LEU A 44 17.09 -13.88 -12.30
CA LEU A 44 16.09 -13.64 -13.33
C LEU A 44 16.19 -12.23 -13.92
N ASP A 45 16.64 -11.26 -13.13
CA ASP A 45 16.73 -9.87 -13.57
C ASP A 45 17.83 -9.69 -14.61
N THR A 46 17.44 -9.20 -15.80
CA THR A 46 18.38 -8.71 -16.81
C THR A 46 18.77 -7.25 -16.58
N ASN A 47 17.97 -6.51 -15.79
CA ASN A 47 18.23 -5.15 -15.36
C ASN A 47 18.23 -5.11 -13.84
N HIS A 48 19.41 -4.90 -13.26
CA HIS A 48 19.61 -4.98 -11.81
C HIS A 48 19.13 -3.72 -11.05
N ASN A 49 18.55 -2.74 -11.74
CA ASN A 49 18.02 -1.54 -11.09
C ASN A 49 16.71 -1.85 -10.35
N LEU A 50 16.47 -1.10 -9.28
CA LEU A 50 15.20 -1.13 -8.56
C LEU A 50 14.03 -0.83 -9.50
N HIS A 51 13.13 -1.80 -9.61
CA HIS A 51 11.89 -1.69 -10.35
C HIS A 51 10.72 -2.14 -9.49
N TYR A 52 9.55 -1.61 -9.81
CA TYR A 52 8.34 -1.88 -9.05
C TYR A 52 7.90 -3.34 -9.23
N ASP A 53 7.57 -4.00 -8.12
CA ASP A 53 6.96 -5.33 -8.12
C ASP A 53 5.63 -5.31 -7.35
N TRP A 54 4.55 -5.50 -8.10
CA TRP A 54 3.20 -5.42 -7.60
C TRP A 54 2.81 -6.63 -6.75
N GLN A 55 3.37 -7.82 -7.04
CA GLN A 55 3.08 -9.05 -6.31
C GLN A 55 3.76 -9.03 -4.94
N LEU A 56 5.00 -8.54 -4.90
CA LEU A 56 5.70 -8.25 -3.67
C LEU A 56 4.96 -7.19 -2.86
N THR A 57 4.51 -6.10 -3.51
CA THR A 57 3.72 -5.04 -2.85
C THR A 57 2.44 -5.61 -2.24
N ALA A 58 1.72 -6.48 -2.96
CA ALA A 58 0.50 -7.11 -2.47
C ALA A 58 0.75 -7.98 -1.25
N GLN A 59 1.77 -8.85 -1.31
CA GLN A 59 2.12 -9.75 -0.21
C GLN A 59 2.66 -8.98 1.00
N ALA A 60 3.54 -7.99 0.81
CA ALA A 60 4.02 -7.13 1.89
C ALA A 60 2.86 -6.39 2.58
N CYS A 61 1.87 -5.92 1.82
CA CYS A 61 0.69 -5.27 2.39
C CYS A 61 -0.16 -6.26 3.22
N ASN A 62 -0.55 -7.37 2.60
CA ASN A 62 -1.49 -8.32 3.19
C ASN A 62 -0.89 -9.08 4.40
N ASN A 63 0.43 -9.28 4.41
CA ASN A 63 1.11 -10.00 5.49
C ASN A 63 1.39 -9.12 6.72
N ASN A 64 1.47 -7.79 6.55
CA ASN A 64 1.88 -6.88 7.64
C ASN A 64 0.74 -5.99 8.16
N TYR A 65 -0.36 -5.86 7.43
CA TYR A 65 -1.48 -5.01 7.84
C TYR A 65 -2.81 -5.76 7.85
N ALA A 66 -3.57 -5.55 8.92
CA ALA A 66 -4.98 -5.92 8.94
C ALA A 66 -5.75 -5.09 7.91
N SER A 67 -6.77 -5.70 7.30
CA SER A 67 -7.59 -5.07 6.25
C SER A 67 -8.32 -3.79 6.69
N SER A 68 -8.47 -3.55 8.00
CA SER A 68 -9.02 -2.33 8.58
C SER A 68 -8.00 -1.17 8.65
N VAL A 69 -6.71 -1.46 8.54
CA VAL A 69 -5.60 -0.50 8.61
C VAL A 69 -5.12 -0.16 7.21
N ALA A 70 -4.88 -1.18 6.39
CA ALA A 70 -4.51 -1.01 5.00
C ALA A 70 -4.91 -2.23 4.16
N LYS A 71 -5.07 -2.01 2.86
CA LYS A 71 -5.41 -3.07 1.92
C LYS A 71 -4.73 -2.85 0.57
N TYR A 72 -4.25 -3.94 -0.02
CA TYR A 72 -3.76 -3.89 -1.39
C TYR A 72 -4.92 -3.63 -2.37
N SER A 73 -4.75 -2.64 -3.24
CA SER A 73 -5.70 -2.29 -4.29
C SER A 73 -5.17 -2.73 -5.65
N ILE A 74 -5.72 -3.81 -6.20
CA ILE A 74 -5.35 -4.34 -7.52
C ILE A 74 -5.48 -3.25 -8.61
N GLY A 75 -6.53 -2.43 -8.55
CA GLY A 75 -6.75 -1.36 -9.53
C GLY A 75 -5.70 -0.25 -9.48
N ARG A 76 -5.02 -0.06 -8.35
CA ARG A 76 -3.94 0.94 -8.19
C ARG A 76 -2.54 0.33 -8.23
N GLY A 77 -2.43 -0.98 -7.98
CA GLY A 77 -1.15 -1.64 -7.75
C GLY A 77 -0.55 -1.36 -6.37
N ARG A 78 -1.25 -0.72 -5.44
CA ARG A 78 -0.62 -0.18 -4.21
C ARG A 78 -1.25 -0.71 -2.94
N CYS A 79 -0.48 -0.74 -1.86
CA CYS A 79 -1.03 -0.83 -0.52
C CYS A 79 -1.63 0.52 -0.12
N ILE A 80 -2.92 0.56 0.19
CA ILE A 80 -3.65 1.80 0.52
C ILE A 80 -3.95 1.83 2.00
N ALA A 81 -3.51 2.88 2.68
CA ALA A 81 -3.85 3.16 4.07
C ALA A 81 -5.32 3.58 4.18
N TYR A 82 -6.02 3.06 5.19
CA TYR A 82 -7.38 3.46 5.55
C TYR A 82 -7.43 4.31 6.83
N THR A 83 -6.28 4.60 7.41
CA THR A 83 -6.10 5.54 8.52
C THR A 83 -5.86 6.95 7.98
N SER A 84 -6.34 7.97 8.69
CA SER A 84 -6.07 9.38 8.35
C SER A 84 -4.58 9.74 8.45
N ASP A 85 -3.87 9.01 9.30
CA ASP A 85 -2.47 9.28 9.63
C ASP A 85 -1.51 8.59 8.65
N GLY A 86 -2.05 7.85 7.67
CA GLY A 86 -1.25 7.02 6.78
C GLY A 86 -0.53 5.89 7.51
N LEU A 87 0.49 5.35 6.85
CA LEU A 87 1.35 4.29 7.34
C LEU A 87 2.79 4.75 7.40
N ASN A 88 3.52 4.31 8.43
CA ASN A 88 4.91 4.65 8.63
C ASN A 88 5.78 4.14 7.48
N GLY A 89 6.50 5.05 6.81
CA GLY A 89 7.33 4.72 5.66
C GLY A 89 8.57 3.89 5.99
N ALA A 90 9.14 4.05 7.18
CA ALA A 90 10.30 3.25 7.61
C ALA A 90 9.89 1.80 7.90
N ASP A 91 8.74 1.60 8.54
CA ASP A 91 8.17 0.26 8.73
C ASP A 91 7.84 -0.38 7.37
N TRP A 92 7.26 0.37 6.44
CA TRP A 92 7.02 -0.13 5.08
C TRP A 92 8.30 -0.54 4.35
N TRP A 93 9.34 0.29 4.43
CA TRP A 93 10.65 -0.02 3.86
C TRP A 93 11.20 -1.36 4.38
N GLU A 94 11.16 -1.56 5.69
CA GLU A 94 11.61 -2.81 6.30
C GLU A 94 10.70 -4.00 5.96
N ASN A 95 9.40 -3.79 5.83
CA ASN A 95 8.46 -4.81 5.42
C ASN A 95 8.73 -5.28 3.98
N CYS A 96 8.99 -4.36 3.04
CA CYS A 96 9.37 -4.72 1.67
C CYS A 96 10.67 -5.54 1.64
N LYS A 97 11.70 -5.10 2.37
CA LYS A 97 12.98 -5.84 2.46
C LYS A 97 12.81 -7.24 3.03
N LYS A 98 12.11 -7.37 4.16
CA LYS A 98 11.87 -8.66 4.79
C LYS A 98 11.06 -9.57 3.89
N GLN A 99 10.01 -9.06 3.25
CA GLN A 99 9.20 -9.85 2.33
C GLN A 99 10.03 -10.31 1.11
N ALA A 100 10.85 -9.43 0.53
CA ALA A 100 11.71 -9.76 -0.61
C ALA A 100 12.76 -10.84 -0.28
N GLN A 101 13.34 -10.78 0.92
CA GLN A 101 14.35 -11.74 1.38
C GLN A 101 13.75 -13.10 1.77
N ASN A 102 12.61 -13.08 2.47
CA ASN A 102 11.86 -14.29 2.80
C ASN A 102 11.31 -14.97 1.54
N GLY A 103 10.93 -14.14 0.57
CA GLY A 103 10.47 -14.49 -0.75
C GLY A 103 8.99 -14.22 -0.95
N TRP A 104 8.59 -14.08 -2.21
CA TRP A 104 7.21 -13.86 -2.62
C TRP A 104 6.86 -14.77 -3.81
N TYR A 105 5.57 -14.93 -4.07
CA TYR A 105 5.06 -15.75 -5.17
C TYR A 105 4.23 -14.94 -6.15
N ASP A 106 3.84 -15.58 -7.24
CA ASP A 106 2.82 -15.03 -8.13
C ASP A 106 1.51 -14.78 -7.37
N VAL A 107 0.78 -13.75 -7.79
CA VAL A 107 -0.56 -13.44 -7.29
C VAL A 107 -1.53 -13.52 -8.46
N ASP A 108 -2.64 -14.23 -8.28
CA ASP A 108 -3.70 -14.28 -9.29
C ASP A 108 -4.36 -12.90 -9.40
N ARG A 109 -4.37 -12.35 -10.61
CA ARG A 109 -4.78 -10.96 -10.83
C ARG A 109 -6.29 -10.73 -10.65
N ILE A 110 -7.10 -11.79 -10.69
CA ILE A 110 -8.56 -11.70 -10.60
C ILE A 110 -9.02 -11.84 -9.15
N THR A 111 -8.49 -12.85 -8.45
CA THR A 111 -8.87 -13.20 -7.08
C THR A 111 -8.02 -12.46 -6.04
N GLY A 112 -6.77 -12.13 -6.37
CA GLY A 112 -5.79 -11.61 -5.42
C GLY A 112 -5.12 -12.70 -4.58
N ASP A 113 -5.37 -13.98 -4.88
CA ASP A 113 -4.83 -15.10 -4.14
C ASP A 113 -3.37 -15.38 -4.52
N VAL A 114 -2.57 -15.81 -3.54
CA VAL A 114 -1.17 -16.18 -3.75
C VAL A 114 -1.10 -17.55 -4.43
N VAL A 115 -0.39 -17.63 -5.55
CA VAL A 115 -0.20 -18.84 -6.35
C VAL A 115 1.14 -19.47 -6.00
N ILE A 116 1.11 -20.47 -5.11
CA ILE A 116 2.31 -21.20 -4.69
C ILE A 116 2.59 -22.32 -5.70
N ASN A 117 3.46 -22.05 -6.68
CA ASN A 117 3.92 -23.05 -7.63
C ASN A 117 5.45 -22.98 -7.78
N GLY A 118 6.14 -23.92 -7.14
CA GLY A 118 7.61 -23.99 -7.10
C GLY A 118 8.22 -23.09 -6.03
N SER A 119 9.48 -22.71 -6.22
CA SER A 119 10.21 -21.85 -5.28
C SER A 119 9.75 -20.40 -5.35
N PRO A 120 9.82 -19.66 -4.24
CA PRO A 120 9.52 -18.23 -4.24
C PRO A 120 10.56 -17.45 -5.05
N TYR A 121 10.15 -16.30 -5.55
CA TYR A 121 11.06 -15.22 -5.91
C TYR A 121 11.77 -14.71 -4.66
N LYS A 122 13.04 -14.33 -4.77
CA LYS A 122 13.81 -13.70 -3.69
C LYS A 122 14.63 -12.55 -4.23
N ALA A 123 14.76 -11.49 -3.46
CA ALA A 123 15.65 -10.39 -3.77
C ALA A 123 16.34 -9.91 -2.50
N TYR A 124 17.62 -9.55 -2.63
CA TYR A 124 18.41 -8.98 -1.54
C TYR A 124 18.45 -7.46 -1.58
N ASP A 125 18.08 -6.87 -2.73
CA ASP A 125 17.92 -5.43 -2.91
C ASP A 125 16.42 -5.11 -3.07
N ALA A 126 15.91 -4.32 -2.13
CA ALA A 126 14.50 -3.98 -2.06
C ALA A 126 14.30 -2.64 -1.34
N GLU A 127 13.29 -1.89 -1.79
CA GLU A 127 12.96 -0.56 -1.29
C GLU A 127 11.44 -0.44 -1.11
N GLY A 128 11.02 0.11 0.03
CA GLY A 128 9.65 0.57 0.21
C GLY A 128 9.53 2.05 -0.15
N ARG A 129 8.58 2.39 -1.02
CA ARG A 129 8.26 3.77 -1.41
C ARG A 129 6.86 4.16 -0.96
N GLY A 130 6.63 5.46 -0.75
CA GLY A 130 5.35 5.99 -0.31
C GLY A 130 4.96 7.30 -1.00
N TYR A 131 3.66 7.58 -1.04
CA TYR A 131 3.01 8.73 -1.68
C TYR A 131 1.79 9.23 -0.89
#